data_AF-A0A4P8H8J0-F1
#
_entry.id   AF-A0A4P8H8J0-F1
#
_cell.length_a   1.000
_cell.length_b   1.000
_cell.length_c   1.000
_cell.angle_alpha   90.00
_cell.angle_beta   90.00
_cell.angle_gamma   90.00
#
_symmetry.space_group_name_H-M   'P 1'
#
loop_
_entity.id
_entity.type
_entity.pdbx_description
1 polymer ?
#
loop_
_entity_poly.entity_id
_entity_poly.type
_entity_poly.pdbx_seq_one_letter_code
_entity_poly.pdbx_strand_id
1 'polypeptide(L)'
;MKAVTYRYSAAENPTWLNQQETACRRYADEHGLTVTEVFTDVGRSRYGLQGVLDAVEREDVTGLIVTDLARLGSKYADHVAVVQQLHDAGADIHVTKDRTSAPGL
;
A
#
# COMPACT_ATOMS: atom_id res chain seq x y z
N MET A 1 14.71 -2.28 -6.65
CA MET A 1 13.61 -1.37 -7.05
C MET A 1 13.26 -0.48 -5.87
N LYS A 2 12.98 0.82 -6.08
CA LYS A 2 12.52 1.70 -5.00
C LYS A 2 11.01 1.58 -4.84
N ALA A 3 10.55 1.43 -3.61
CA ALA A 3 9.14 1.29 -3.30
C ALA A 3 8.74 2.15 -2.11
N VAL A 4 7.45 2.44 -2.01
CA VAL A 4 6.85 3.04 -0.82
C VAL A 4 5.92 2.04 -0.16
N THR A 5 5.64 2.24 1.12
CA THR A 5 4.61 1.45 1.82
C THR A 5 3.42 2.33 2.13
N TYR A 6 2.22 1.77 2.05
CA TYR A 6 0.99 2.47 2.46
C TYR A 6 0.25 1.68 3.53
N ARG A 7 -0.08 2.39 4.61
CA ARG A 7 -0.76 1.84 5.80
C ARG A 7 -2.06 2.58 6.00
N TYR A 8 -3.12 1.83 6.29
CA TYR A 8 -4.43 2.44 6.57
C TYR A 8 -5.10 1.78 7.78
N SER A 9 -5.74 2.60 8.61
CA SER A 9 -6.62 2.16 9.69
C SER A 9 -7.88 3.02 9.74
N ALA A 10 -9.05 2.39 9.86
CA ALA A 10 -10.33 3.12 9.94
C ALA A 10 -10.52 3.89 11.26
N ALA A 11 -9.75 3.55 12.29
CA ALA A 11 -9.69 4.22 13.59
C ALA A 11 -8.24 4.30 14.07
N GLU A 12 -7.96 5.13 15.07
CA GLU A 12 -6.64 5.18 15.69
C GLU A 12 -6.30 3.81 16.29
N ASN A 13 -5.36 3.11 15.66
CA ASN A 13 -4.92 1.79 16.09
C ASN A 13 -3.44 1.59 15.75
N PRO A 14 -2.54 2.07 16.64
CA PRO A 14 -1.09 2.01 16.42
C PRO A 14 -0.57 0.57 16.27
N THR A 15 -1.12 -0.38 17.03
CA THR A 15 -0.73 -1.79 16.95
C THR A 15 -0.99 -2.36 15.55
N TRP A 16 -2.16 -2.08 14.98
CA TRP A 16 -2.52 -2.53 13.63
C TRP A 16 -1.65 -1.85 12.55
N LEU A 17 -1.36 -0.56 12.68
CA LEU A 17 -0.47 0.16 11.75
C LEU A 17 0.97 -0.39 11.80
N ASN A 18 1.47 -0.71 13.00
CA ASN A 18 2.79 -1.33 13.17
C ASN A 18 2.84 -2.73 12.54
N GLN A 19 1.79 -3.54 12.72
CA GLN A 19 1.70 -4.85 12.06
C GLN A 19 1.73 -4.74 10.53
N GLN A 20 1.02 -3.74 9.97
CA GLN A 20 1.07 -3.48 8.53
C GLN A 20 2.48 -3.10 8.07
N GLU A 21 3.15 -2.22 8.80
CA GLU A 21 4.51 -1.82 8.48
C GLU A 21 5.49 -3.00 8.53
N THR A 22 5.42 -3.84 9.58
CA THR A 22 6.26 -5.03 9.69
C THR A 22 6.05 -5.98 8.53
N ALA A 23 4.79 -6.19 8.11
CA ALA A 23 4.49 -7.04 6.96
C ALA A 23 5.05 -6.47 5.65
N CYS A 24 4.88 -5.17 5.40
CA CYS A 24 5.42 -4.52 4.20
C CYS A 24 6.96 -4.52 4.16
N ARG A 25 7.61 -4.25 5.29
CA ARG A 25 9.08 -4.31 5.39
C ARG A 25 9.61 -5.72 5.13
N ARG A 26 9.01 -6.73 5.75
CA ARG A 26 9.37 -8.13 5.52
C ARG A 26 9.22 -8.50 4.04
N TYR A 27 8.11 -8.13 3.41
CA TYR A 27 7.91 -8.36 1.98
C TYR A 27 9.00 -7.64 1.15
N ALA A 28 9.32 -6.39 1.47
CA ALA A 28 10.36 -5.66 0.77
C ALA A 28 11.72 -6.37 0.86
N ASP A 29 12.10 -6.83 2.05
CA ASP A 29 13.34 -7.56 2.28
C ASP A 29 13.37 -8.89 1.51
N GLU A 30 12.27 -9.66 1.54
CA GLU A 30 12.13 -10.95 0.83
C GLU A 30 12.22 -10.78 -0.69
N HIS A 31 11.80 -9.63 -1.22
CA HIS A 31 11.72 -9.36 -2.67
C HIS A 31 12.81 -8.39 -3.18
N GLY A 32 13.78 -7.99 -2.35
CA GLY A 32 14.86 -7.09 -2.75
C GLY A 32 14.38 -5.67 -3.13
N LEU A 33 13.29 -5.22 -2.52
CA LEU A 33 12.75 -3.87 -2.69
C LEU A 33 13.34 -2.93 -1.62
N THR A 34 13.65 -1.70 -1.99
CA THR A 34 14.12 -0.67 -1.06
C THR A 34 12.96 0.25 -0.71
N VAL A 35 12.48 0.17 0.54
CA VAL A 35 11.45 1.08 1.04
C VAL A 35 12.06 2.46 1.27
N THR A 36 11.61 3.47 0.54
CA THR A 36 12.10 4.86 0.66
C THR A 36 11.23 5.70 1.59
N GLU A 37 9.93 5.40 1.68
CA GLU A 37 8.98 6.17 2.45
C GLU A 37 7.78 5.33 2.93
N VAL A 38 7.13 5.79 4.01
CA VAL A 38 5.97 5.15 4.63
C VAL A 38 4.83 6.15 4.72
N PHE A 39 3.78 5.95 3.94
CA PHE A 39 2.57 6.76 3.96
C PHE A 39 1.50 6.12 4.84
N THR A 40 0.75 6.96 5.57
CA THR A 40 -0.22 6.47 6.55
C THR A 40 -1.49 7.31 6.55
N ASP A 41 -2.63 6.64 6.58
CA ASP A 41 -3.94 7.26 6.80
C ASP A 41 -4.67 6.63 7.99
N VAL A 42 -5.30 7.49 8.79
CA VAL A 42 -6.16 7.09 9.90
C VAL A 42 -7.54 7.74 9.75
N GLY A 43 -8.60 6.96 9.90
CA GLY A 43 -9.97 7.44 9.80
C GLY A 43 -10.37 7.81 8.37
N ARG A 44 -10.79 9.07 8.18
CA ARG A 44 -11.20 9.61 6.88
C ARG A 44 -10.08 10.37 6.15
N SER A 45 -8.88 10.47 6.74
CA SER A 45 -7.72 11.04 6.05
C SER A 45 -7.41 10.25 4.78
N ARG A 46 -7.06 10.98 3.72
CA ARG A 46 -6.53 10.44 2.45
C ARG A 46 -5.21 11.09 2.04
N TYR A 47 -4.58 11.83 2.95
CA TYR A 47 -3.30 12.51 2.68
C TYR A 47 -2.16 11.52 2.44
N GLY A 48 -2.17 10.38 3.14
CA GLY A 48 -1.18 9.33 2.91
C GLY A 48 -1.30 8.74 1.51
N LEU A 49 -2.52 8.45 1.05
CA LEU A 49 -2.74 7.92 -0.30
C LEU A 49 -2.33 8.93 -1.38
N GLN A 50 -2.62 10.22 -1.19
CA GLN A 50 -2.16 11.25 -2.12
C GLN A 50 -0.63 11.30 -2.19
N GLY A 51 0.07 11.21 -1.05
CA GLY A 51 1.53 11.19 -1.03
C GLY A 51 2.14 10.00 -1.79
N VAL A 52 1.48 8.85 -1.81
CA VAL A 52 1.88 7.71 -2.66
C VAL A 52 1.78 8.08 -4.14
N LEU A 53 0.66 8.66 -4.55
CA LEU A 53 0.44 9.07 -5.95
C LEU A 53 1.47 10.10 -6.38
N ASP A 54 1.74 11.10 -5.54
CA ASP A 54 2.74 12.13 -5.82
C ASP A 54 4.16 11.53 -5.92
N ALA A 55 4.51 10.55 -5.08
CA ALA A 55 5.81 9.88 -5.13
C ALA A 55 6.00 9.05 -6.41
N VAL A 56 4.93 8.38 -6.86
CA VAL A 56 4.92 7.63 -8.11
C VAL A 56 4.97 8.57 -9.32
N GLU A 57 4.20 9.66 -9.31
CA GLU A 57 4.17 10.65 -10.40
C GLU A 57 5.53 11.34 -10.61
N ARG A 58 6.30 11.54 -9.53
CA ARG A 58 7.67 12.05 -9.60
C ARG A 58 8.68 11.04 -10.16
N GLU A 59 8.25 9.81 -10.46
CA GLU A 59 9.09 8.69 -10.88
C GLU A 59 10.20 8.34 -9.85
N ASP A 60 10.06 8.84 -8.60
CA ASP A 60 11.03 8.61 -7.52
C ASP A 60 10.97 7.17 -7.01
N VAL A 61 9.81 6.52 -7.21
CA VAL A 61 9.50 5.14 -6.82
C VAL A 61 8.69 4.45 -7.92
N THR A 62 8.92 3.16 -8.09
CA THR A 62 8.25 2.36 -9.13
C THR A 62 7.43 1.21 -8.51
N GLY A 63 7.26 1.21 -7.19
CA GLY A 63 6.55 0.15 -6.47
C GLY A 63 5.77 0.67 -5.26
N LEU A 64 4.58 0.13 -5.06
CA LEU A 64 3.74 0.35 -3.88
C LEU A 64 3.52 -0.97 -3.15
N ILE A 65 3.87 -1.03 -1.87
CA ILE A 65 3.63 -2.21 -1.02
C ILE A 65 2.47 -1.91 -0.05
N VAL A 66 1.43 -2.72 -0.11
CA VAL A 66 0.27 -2.66 0.78
C VAL A 66 -0.03 -4.02 1.39
N THR A 67 -0.66 -4.03 2.56
CA THR A 67 -1.06 -5.32 3.17
C THR A 67 -2.26 -5.97 2.49
N ASP A 68 -3.21 -5.18 1.99
CA ASP A 68 -4.40 -5.65 1.27
C ASP A 68 -4.94 -4.52 0.38
N LEU A 69 -5.52 -4.87 -0.76
CA LEU A 69 -6.06 -3.92 -1.75
C LEU A 69 -7.20 -3.05 -1.21
N ALA A 70 -7.98 -3.53 -0.24
CA ALA A 70 -9.02 -2.76 0.44
C ALA A 70 -8.48 -1.52 1.18
N ARG A 71 -7.15 -1.41 1.35
CA ARG A 71 -6.52 -0.19 1.89
C ARG A 71 -6.63 0.98 0.92
N LEU A 72 -6.63 0.72 -0.39
CA LEU A 72 -6.68 1.76 -1.44
C LEU A 72 -8.08 2.38 -1.61
N GLY A 73 -9.13 1.76 -1.07
CA GLY A 73 -10.50 2.26 -1.16
C GLY A 73 -11.50 1.31 -0.53
N SER A 74 -12.53 1.85 0.14
CA SER A 74 -13.59 1.05 0.76
C SER A 74 -14.72 0.69 -0.23
N LYS A 75 -14.77 1.35 -1.38
CA LYS A 75 -15.69 1.05 -2.49
C LYS A 75 -14.90 0.54 -3.69
N TYR A 76 -15.43 -0.47 -4.37
CA TYR A 76 -14.77 -1.14 -5.49
C TYR A 76 -14.39 -0.17 -6.64
N ALA A 77 -15.22 0.84 -6.90
CA ALA A 77 -14.94 1.85 -7.93
C ALA A 77 -13.75 2.77 -7.57
N ASP A 78 -13.64 3.18 -6.31
CA ASP A 78 -12.52 4.01 -5.84
C ASP A 78 -11.21 3.22 -5.87
N HIS A 79 -11.27 1.91 -5.58
CA HIS A 79 -10.14 1.00 -5.68
C HIS A 79 -9.60 0.89 -7.11
N VAL A 80 -10.49 0.68 -8.09
CA VAL A 80 -10.10 0.54 -9.50
C VAL A 80 -9.45 1.81 -10.03
N ALA A 81 -9.97 3.00 -9.67
CA ALA A 81 -9.41 4.27 -10.12
C ALA A 81 -7.97 4.46 -9.61
N VAL A 82 -7.71 4.18 -8.33
CA VAL A 82 -6.37 4.29 -7.72
C VAL A 82 -5.40 3.28 -8.32
N VAL A 83 -5.84 2.03 -8.51
CA VAL A 83 -5.02 0.99 -9.16
C VAL A 83 -4.67 1.37 -10.59
N GLN A 84 -5.65 1.86 -11.36
CA GLN A 84 -5.42 2.29 -12.73
C GLN A 84 -4.44 3.46 -12.79
N GLN A 85 -4.60 4.46 -11.91
CA GLN A 85 -3.68 5.60 -11.85
C GLN A 85 -2.24 5.18 -11.53
N LEU A 86 -2.05 4.26 -10.56
CA LEU A 86 -0.73 3.72 -10.24
C LEU A 86 -0.12 2.95 -11.40
N HIS A 87 -0.94 2.12 -12.07
CA HIS A 87 -0.52 1.37 -13.25
C HIS A 87 -0.14 2.28 -14.42
N ASP A 88 -0.95 3.30 -14.71
CA ASP A 88 -0.70 4.26 -15.79
C ASP A 88 0.57 5.09 -15.53
N ALA A 89 0.92 5.29 -14.27
CA ALA A 89 2.17 5.91 -13.84
C ALA A 89 3.35 4.92 -13.73
N GLY A 90 3.15 3.66 -14.12
CA GLY A 90 4.22 2.64 -14.18
C GLY A 90 4.62 2.04 -12.82
N ALA A 91 3.79 2.18 -11.78
CA ALA A 91 4.07 1.58 -10.48
C ALA A 91 3.51 0.15 -10.37
N ASP A 92 4.36 -0.77 -9.90
CA ASP A 92 3.95 -2.12 -9.54
C ASP A 92 3.29 -2.14 -8.15
N ILE A 93 2.12 -2.77 -8.04
CA ILE A 93 1.42 -2.95 -6.76
C ILE A 93 1.75 -4.31 -6.17
N HIS A 94 2.41 -4.31 -5.01
CA HIS A 94 2.76 -5.50 -4.25
C HIS A 94 1.84 -5.65 -3.04
N VAL A 95 1.17 -6.79 -2.92
CA VAL A 95 0.23 -7.08 -1.84
C VAL A 95 0.82 -8.14 -0.92
N THR A 96 1.02 -7.82 0.36
CA THR A 96 1.67 -8.76 1.29
C THR A 96 0.75 -9.89 1.74
N LYS A 97 -0.58 -9.64 1.82
CA LYS A 97 -1.57 -10.70 2.03
C LYS A 97 -2.09 -11.13 0.67
N ASP A 98 -1.46 -12.14 0.11
CA ASP A 98 -2.05 -12.85 -1.01
C ASP A 98 -3.33 -13.55 -0.53
N ARG A 99 -4.41 -13.47 -1.31
CA ARG A 99 -5.69 -14.13 -1.06
C ARG A 99 -5.59 -15.65 -1.32
N THR A 100 -4.48 -16.27 -0.97
CA THR A 100 -4.22 -17.73 -1.07
C THR A 100 -4.35 -18.45 0.28
N SER A 101 -4.84 -17.79 1.31
CA SER A 101 -5.40 -18.46 2.50
C SER A 101 -6.81 -17.94 2.78
N ALA A 102 -7.74 -18.28 1.88
CA ALA A 102 -9.06 -18.67 2.39
C ALA A 102 -8.82 -19.91 3.28
N PRO A 103 -9.17 -19.91 4.57
CA PRO A 103 -9.27 -21.17 5.29
C PRO A 103 -10.40 -21.94 4.63
N GLY A 104 -10.05 -22.88 3.76
CA GLY A 104 -10.93 -23.98 3.43
C GLY A 104 -11.09 -24.81 4.69
N LEU A 105 -12.23 -24.65 5.37
CA LEU A 105 -13.05 -25.66 6.06
C LEU A 105 -14.08 -24.97 6.95
#